data_AF-A0A9E5LQB4-F1
#
_entry.id   AF-A0A9E5LQB4-F1
#
_cell.length_a   1.000
_cell.length_b   1.000
_cell.length_c   1.000
_cell.angle_alpha   90.00
_cell.angle_beta   90.00
_cell.angle_gamma   90.00
#
_symmetry.space_group_name_H-M   'P 1'
#
loop_
_entity.id
_entity.type
_entity.pdbx_description
1 polymer ?
#
loop_
_entity_poly.entity_id
_entity_poly.type
_entity_poly.pdbx_seq_one_letter_code
_entity_poly.pdbx_strand_id
1 'polypeptide(L)'
;FGQKRVKAVTICDYEKSGANKEKIECDSIAMSGGWSPVVHLFSHCGGKLKWDEDLALFRPDKAAKPTSYDGLPFVTAVGSANGFLLMNEVLKDTLDGSRTAIRAAGGKINNKKTKEFFDKNEKAPEAIWISPKDANIKKRSKTWLDFQNDVKVSDVELAAREGFESVEHAKRYTTLGMATDQGKLSNINGLAILSSTLGKEIPRVGTTTFRPPYTPISLGSIGGSARNELFQPIRKTPIHEWHEKKGAYMEPVGQWRRPFCYPKEGETHQKAVEREINQTRSSLGLLDASTLGKLLVTGPDAGKFLDMLYTNMMSTLKVGKCRYGLMCSENGFLIDDGVVARIDEQTWLCHTTSGGADRIHSHMEEWLQTEWWDWKVYVANLTEQFAQIGVVGPNARKLLEKIGGLDVSKDALGFMEWKEGKLGKYDARIFRISFSGELSFEVAVPAGQGMAFWKELIELGEEFGVMPYGTEALHVMRAEKGFIMIGDETDGTVIPQDL
;
A
#
# COMPACT_ATOMS: atom_id res chain seq x y z
N PHE A 1 -25.78 -7.89 -33.22
CA PHE A 1 -25.72 -9.32 -32.83
C PHE A 1 -27.11 -9.81 -32.47
N GLY A 2 -27.45 -11.09 -32.69
CA GLY A 2 -28.74 -11.67 -32.24
C GLY A 2 -29.92 -11.69 -33.22
N GLN A 3 -29.73 -11.45 -34.52
CA GLN A 3 -30.85 -11.54 -35.51
C GLN A 3 -31.19 -12.97 -35.94
N LYS A 4 -30.34 -13.94 -35.60
CA LYS A 4 -30.52 -15.36 -35.98
C LYS A 4 -30.85 -16.17 -34.73
N ARG A 5 -31.86 -17.03 -34.84
CA ARG A 5 -32.25 -18.02 -33.82
C ARG A 5 -32.08 -19.43 -34.36
N VAL A 6 -32.00 -20.40 -33.45
CA VAL A 6 -32.10 -21.81 -33.83
C VAL A 6 -33.45 -22.05 -34.50
N LYS A 7 -33.45 -22.82 -35.59
CA LYS A 7 -34.67 -23.23 -36.32
C LYS A 7 -34.77 -24.74 -36.47
N ALA A 8 -33.65 -25.44 -36.34
CA ALA A 8 -33.57 -26.89 -36.40
C ALA A 8 -32.21 -27.36 -35.89
N VAL A 9 -32.15 -28.62 -35.50
CA VAL A 9 -30.93 -29.39 -35.26
C VAL A 9 -30.86 -30.55 -36.26
N THR A 10 -29.66 -30.90 -36.70
CA THR A 10 -29.42 -32.15 -37.45
C THR A 10 -28.74 -33.15 -36.54
N ILE A 11 -29.36 -34.32 -36.39
CA ILE A 11 -28.80 -35.48 -35.68
C ILE A 11 -28.20 -36.42 -36.72
N CYS A 12 -27.09 -37.07 -36.39
CA CYS A 12 -26.41 -38.07 -37.21
C CYS A 12 -25.59 -39.02 -36.34
N ASP A 13 -25.13 -40.14 -36.91
CA ASP A 13 -24.16 -41.02 -36.24
C ASP A 13 -22.86 -40.27 -35.91
N TYR A 14 -22.38 -40.41 -34.68
CA TYR A 14 -21.19 -39.70 -34.18
C TYR A 14 -19.91 -39.99 -34.99
N GLU A 15 -19.66 -41.26 -35.29
CA GLU A 15 -18.47 -41.73 -36.01
C GLU A 15 -18.52 -41.39 -37.51
N LYS A 16 -19.72 -41.34 -38.11
CA LYS A 16 -19.92 -41.12 -39.54
C LYS A 16 -21.09 -40.17 -39.76
N SER A 17 -20.81 -38.88 -39.81
CA SER A 17 -21.83 -37.84 -39.93
C SER A 17 -22.69 -37.92 -41.17
N GLY A 18 -22.30 -38.69 -42.18
CA GLY A 18 -23.07 -38.98 -43.40
C GLY A 18 -24.24 -39.96 -43.22
N ALA A 19 -24.24 -40.76 -42.15
CA ALA A 19 -25.25 -41.79 -41.88
C ALA A 19 -26.34 -41.28 -40.92
N ASN A 20 -27.55 -41.88 -41.02
CA ASN A 20 -28.69 -41.64 -40.12
C ASN A 20 -29.00 -40.16 -39.86
N LYS A 21 -28.96 -39.33 -40.92
CA LYS A 21 -29.24 -37.90 -40.79
C LYS A 21 -30.73 -37.64 -40.62
N GLU A 22 -31.06 -37.00 -39.51
CA GLU A 22 -32.41 -36.51 -39.23
C GLU A 22 -32.36 -35.02 -38.93
N LYS A 23 -33.31 -34.25 -39.49
CA LYS A 23 -33.47 -32.84 -39.16
C LYS A 23 -34.71 -32.69 -38.28
N ILE A 24 -34.52 -32.19 -37.07
CA ILE A 24 -35.59 -31.89 -36.13
C ILE A 24 -35.77 -30.38 -36.09
N GLU A 25 -36.96 -29.89 -36.39
CA GLU A 25 -37.28 -28.47 -36.22
C GLU A 25 -37.41 -28.13 -34.73
N CYS A 26 -36.70 -27.10 -34.30
CA CYS A 26 -36.66 -26.66 -32.92
C CYS A 26 -36.24 -25.19 -32.85
N ASP A 27 -36.67 -24.49 -31.80
CA ASP A 27 -36.29 -23.10 -31.55
C ASP A 27 -35.18 -22.96 -30.50
N SER A 28 -34.85 -24.05 -29.81
CA SER A 28 -33.89 -24.14 -28.72
C SER A 28 -33.21 -25.51 -28.68
N ILE A 29 -32.03 -25.57 -28.09
CA ILE A 29 -31.27 -26.81 -27.86
C ILE A 29 -30.75 -26.77 -26.42
N ALA A 30 -31.20 -27.71 -25.60
CA ALA A 30 -30.64 -27.93 -24.27
C ALA A 30 -29.44 -28.87 -24.40
N MET A 31 -28.24 -28.37 -24.11
CA MET A 31 -27.00 -29.14 -24.21
C MET A 31 -26.51 -29.55 -22.83
N SER A 32 -26.14 -30.81 -22.67
CA SER A 32 -25.44 -31.32 -21.49
C SER A 32 -24.15 -32.00 -21.96
N GLY A 33 -23.01 -31.32 -21.77
CA GLY A 33 -21.68 -31.81 -22.15
C GLY A 33 -20.87 -32.37 -20.98
N GLY A 34 -21.53 -32.68 -19.86
CA GLY A 34 -20.89 -33.04 -18.60
C GLY A 34 -20.73 -31.86 -17.62
N TRP A 35 -19.92 -32.06 -16.58
CA TRP A 35 -19.76 -31.15 -15.45
C TRP A 35 -18.29 -30.79 -15.21
N SER A 36 -18.02 -29.52 -14.92
CA SER A 36 -16.71 -29.05 -14.45
C SER A 36 -16.83 -28.58 -13.00
N PRO A 37 -16.20 -29.26 -12.04
CA PRO A 37 -16.18 -28.81 -10.65
C PRO A 37 -15.65 -27.37 -10.51
N VAL A 38 -16.32 -26.57 -9.67
CA VAL A 38 -15.93 -25.17 -9.40
C VAL A 38 -14.78 -25.14 -8.40
N VAL A 39 -13.58 -25.46 -8.89
CA VAL A 39 -12.36 -25.61 -8.07
C VAL A 39 -11.57 -24.32 -7.84
N HIS A 40 -12.04 -23.21 -8.39
CA HIS A 40 -11.36 -21.91 -8.40
C HIS A 40 -10.78 -21.51 -7.03
N LEU A 41 -11.61 -21.48 -5.98
CA LEU A 41 -11.17 -21.08 -4.64
C LEU A 41 -10.15 -22.05 -4.03
N PHE A 42 -10.29 -23.35 -4.28
CA PHE A 42 -9.32 -24.36 -3.83
C PHE A 42 -7.96 -24.12 -4.51
N SER A 43 -7.96 -23.84 -5.81
CA SER A 43 -6.76 -23.52 -6.59
C SER A 43 -6.16 -22.16 -6.23
N HIS A 44 -6.97 -21.15 -5.88
CA HIS A 44 -6.48 -19.83 -5.40
C HIS A 44 -5.63 -19.97 -4.14
N CYS A 45 -5.93 -20.95 -3.30
CA CYS A 45 -5.17 -21.29 -2.10
C CYS A 45 -3.95 -22.19 -2.37
N GLY A 46 -3.60 -22.46 -3.64
CA GLY A 46 -2.45 -23.29 -4.02
C GLY A 46 -2.75 -24.79 -4.16
N GLY A 47 -4.02 -25.19 -4.01
CA GLY A 47 -4.44 -26.58 -4.13
C GLY A 47 -4.25 -27.12 -5.55
N LYS A 48 -3.85 -28.38 -5.67
CA LYS A 48 -3.64 -29.03 -6.97
C LYS A 48 -4.85 -29.84 -7.42
N LEU A 49 -5.01 -29.96 -8.72
CA LEU A 49 -6.11 -30.70 -9.32
C LEU A 49 -5.58 -31.98 -9.95
N LYS A 50 -6.42 -33.01 -9.95
CA LYS A 50 -6.20 -34.25 -10.69
C LYS A 50 -7.30 -34.43 -11.73
N TRP A 51 -6.95 -35.06 -12.84
CA TRP A 51 -7.90 -35.48 -13.87
C TRP A 51 -8.58 -36.79 -13.44
N ASP A 52 -9.89 -36.86 -13.62
CA ASP A 52 -10.73 -38.03 -13.36
C ASP A 52 -11.21 -38.55 -14.72
N GLU A 53 -10.63 -39.66 -15.19
CA GLU A 53 -10.89 -40.20 -16.54
C GLU A 53 -12.33 -40.70 -16.70
N ASP A 54 -12.88 -41.35 -15.66
CA ASP A 54 -14.22 -41.93 -15.69
C ASP A 54 -15.32 -40.85 -15.78
N LEU A 55 -15.05 -39.68 -15.20
CA LEU A 55 -15.97 -38.54 -15.18
C LEU A 55 -15.59 -37.42 -16.15
N ALA A 56 -14.45 -37.54 -16.83
CA ALA A 56 -13.88 -36.56 -17.75
C ALA A 56 -13.81 -35.12 -17.18
N LEU A 57 -13.30 -34.97 -15.96
CA LEU A 57 -13.23 -33.67 -15.26
C LEU A 57 -11.98 -33.49 -14.41
N PHE A 58 -11.62 -32.23 -14.12
CA PHE A 58 -10.64 -31.92 -13.07
C PHE A 58 -11.32 -31.78 -11.72
N ARG A 59 -10.75 -32.41 -10.70
CA ARG A 59 -11.21 -32.35 -9.31
C ARG A 59 -10.04 -32.07 -8.35
N PRO A 60 -10.30 -31.56 -7.15
CA PRO A 60 -9.27 -31.38 -6.12
C PRO A 60 -8.49 -32.66 -5.85
N ASP A 61 -7.17 -32.55 -5.79
CA ASP A 61 -6.28 -33.63 -5.39
C ASP A 61 -6.21 -33.71 -3.86
N LYS A 62 -6.64 -34.85 -3.30
CA LYS A 62 -6.61 -35.11 -1.86
C LYS A 62 -5.19 -35.22 -1.32
N ALA A 63 -4.21 -35.56 -2.16
CA ALA A 63 -2.80 -35.69 -1.78
C ALA A 63 -2.05 -34.35 -1.81
N ALA A 64 -2.58 -33.34 -2.50
CA ALA A 64 -1.93 -32.04 -2.72
C ALA A 64 -2.86 -30.88 -2.36
N LYS A 65 -3.25 -30.85 -1.08
CA LYS A 65 -4.12 -29.81 -0.50
C LYS A 65 -3.36 -28.50 -0.23
N PRO A 66 -4.04 -27.34 -0.25
CA PRO A 66 -3.53 -26.10 0.32
C PRO A 66 -3.08 -26.26 1.77
N THR A 67 -1.87 -25.81 2.08
CA THR A 67 -1.27 -25.85 3.43
C THR A 67 -0.97 -24.45 3.98
N SER A 68 -1.11 -24.26 5.29
CA SER A 68 -0.72 -23.03 6.01
C SER A 68 0.80 -22.94 6.23
N TYR A 69 1.26 -21.87 6.90
CA TYR A 69 2.67 -21.60 7.19
C TYR A 69 3.35 -22.72 8.02
N ASP A 70 2.57 -23.50 8.76
CA ASP A 70 2.98 -24.65 9.58
C ASP A 70 2.82 -26.00 8.85
N GLY A 71 2.47 -25.99 7.56
CA GLY A 71 2.33 -27.19 6.73
C GLY A 71 1.00 -27.94 6.88
N LEU A 72 0.04 -27.43 7.67
CA LEU A 72 -1.25 -28.10 7.89
C LEU A 72 -2.28 -27.76 6.80
N PRO A 73 -3.11 -28.71 6.34
CA PRO A 73 -4.18 -28.41 5.38
C PRO A 73 -5.25 -27.47 5.96
N PHE A 74 -5.55 -26.36 5.27
CA PHE A 74 -6.50 -25.35 5.76
C PHE A 74 -7.76 -25.16 4.91
N VAL A 75 -7.84 -25.83 3.75
CA VAL A 75 -9.02 -25.80 2.86
C VAL A 75 -9.46 -27.21 2.51
N THR A 76 -10.77 -27.45 2.58
CA THR A 76 -11.39 -28.71 2.13
C THR A 76 -12.50 -28.40 1.15
N ALA A 77 -12.35 -28.87 -0.09
CA ALA A 77 -13.44 -28.88 -1.07
C ALA A 77 -14.35 -30.09 -0.78
N VAL A 78 -15.66 -29.88 -0.87
CA VAL A 78 -16.66 -30.92 -0.64
C VAL A 78 -17.73 -30.97 -1.73
N GLY A 79 -18.43 -32.09 -1.84
CA GLY A 79 -19.56 -32.27 -2.74
C GLY A 79 -19.13 -32.17 -4.21
N SER A 80 -19.93 -31.49 -5.03
CA SER A 80 -19.62 -31.38 -6.47
C SER A 80 -18.38 -30.54 -6.78
N ALA A 81 -17.97 -29.63 -5.88
CA ALA A 81 -16.67 -28.97 -6.00
C ALA A 81 -15.49 -29.94 -5.80
N ASN A 82 -15.72 -31.07 -5.12
CA ASN A 82 -14.76 -32.17 -4.94
C ASN A 82 -14.87 -33.27 -6.02
N GLY A 83 -15.74 -33.06 -7.02
CA GLY A 83 -15.94 -33.98 -8.15
C GLY A 83 -17.05 -35.01 -7.98
N PHE A 84 -17.85 -34.97 -6.91
CA PHE A 84 -18.99 -35.89 -6.73
C PHE A 84 -20.24 -35.36 -7.44
N LEU A 85 -20.85 -36.20 -8.29
CA LEU A 85 -21.99 -35.79 -9.13
C LEU A 85 -23.32 -36.41 -8.67
N LEU A 86 -23.27 -37.55 -7.98
CA LEU A 86 -24.45 -38.21 -7.41
C LEU A 86 -24.78 -37.65 -6.03
N MET A 87 -26.07 -37.61 -5.69
CA MET A 87 -26.54 -36.93 -4.49
C MET A 87 -26.05 -37.64 -3.22
N ASN A 88 -26.04 -38.97 -3.20
CA ASN A 88 -25.55 -39.75 -2.06
C ASN A 88 -24.07 -39.46 -1.75
N GLU A 89 -23.24 -39.38 -2.79
CA GLU A 89 -21.81 -39.13 -2.71
C GLU A 89 -21.53 -37.70 -2.26
N VAL A 90 -22.24 -36.73 -2.83
CA VAL A 90 -22.15 -35.33 -2.44
C VAL A 90 -22.46 -35.14 -0.96
N LEU A 91 -23.56 -35.74 -0.47
CA LEU A 91 -23.95 -35.62 0.94
C LEU A 91 -22.94 -36.29 1.87
N LYS A 92 -22.45 -37.48 1.51
CA LYS A 92 -21.44 -38.20 2.29
C LYS A 92 -20.14 -37.42 2.38
N ASP A 93 -19.61 -36.96 1.25
CA ASP A 93 -18.37 -36.20 1.20
C ASP A 93 -18.50 -34.86 1.93
N THR A 94 -19.64 -34.19 1.81
CA THR A 94 -19.93 -32.94 2.54
C THR A 94 -19.96 -33.16 4.05
N LEU A 95 -20.57 -34.25 4.52
CA LEU A 95 -20.61 -34.58 5.93
C LEU A 95 -19.19 -34.86 6.48
N ASP A 96 -18.40 -35.67 5.76
CA ASP A 96 -17.05 -36.05 6.19
C ASP A 96 -16.08 -34.87 6.15
N GLY A 97 -16.14 -34.06 5.09
CA GLY A 97 -15.35 -32.84 4.97
C GLY A 97 -15.72 -31.79 6.03
N SER A 98 -17.01 -31.59 6.29
CA SER A 98 -17.48 -30.67 7.34
C SER A 98 -17.02 -31.12 8.73
N ARG A 99 -17.10 -32.42 9.03
CA ARG A 99 -16.58 -32.98 10.29
C ARG A 99 -15.08 -32.75 10.43
N THR A 100 -14.33 -32.90 9.34
CA THR A 100 -12.89 -32.63 9.32
C THR A 100 -12.61 -31.17 9.64
N ALA A 101 -13.31 -30.25 8.98
CA ALA A 101 -13.19 -28.80 9.24
C ALA A 101 -13.57 -28.43 10.69
N ILE A 102 -14.66 -28.99 11.22
CA ILE A 102 -15.10 -28.78 12.61
C ILE A 102 -14.03 -29.25 13.60
N ARG A 103 -13.44 -30.44 13.40
CA ARG A 103 -12.35 -30.93 14.27
C ARG A 103 -11.12 -30.03 14.21
N ALA A 104 -10.72 -29.61 13.01
CA ALA A 104 -9.59 -28.71 12.82
C ALA A 104 -9.83 -27.36 13.53
N ALA A 105 -11.07 -26.88 13.56
CA ALA A 105 -11.47 -25.68 14.31
C ALA A 105 -11.71 -25.91 15.81
N GLY A 106 -11.43 -27.10 16.37
CA GLY A 106 -11.65 -27.43 17.78
C GLY A 106 -13.13 -27.61 18.19
N GLY A 107 -14.04 -27.69 17.23
CA GLY A 107 -15.47 -27.85 17.46
C GLY A 107 -15.89 -29.28 17.81
N LYS A 108 -17.06 -29.41 18.44
CA LYS A 108 -17.65 -30.72 18.78
C LYS A 108 -18.54 -31.23 17.63
N ILE A 109 -18.38 -32.49 17.26
CA ILE A 109 -19.22 -33.15 16.23
C ILE A 109 -20.44 -33.79 16.89
N ASN A 110 -21.61 -33.57 16.29
CA ASN A 110 -22.81 -34.34 16.59
C ASN A 110 -22.96 -35.52 15.60
N ASN A 111 -23.18 -36.73 16.12
CA ASN A 111 -23.28 -37.96 15.33
C ASN A 111 -24.73 -38.32 14.94
N LYS A 112 -25.61 -37.33 14.72
CA LYS A 112 -26.96 -37.61 14.21
C LYS A 112 -26.88 -38.32 12.87
N LYS A 113 -27.73 -39.35 12.69
CA LYS A 113 -27.88 -40.06 11.42
C LYS A 113 -28.42 -39.09 10.36
N THR A 114 -27.79 -39.09 9.20
CA THR A 114 -28.27 -38.38 8.00
C THR A 114 -29.25 -39.25 7.23
N LYS A 115 -30.14 -38.62 6.47
CA LYS A 115 -31.07 -39.31 5.58
C LYS A 115 -30.27 -39.99 4.46
N GLU A 116 -30.53 -41.27 4.22
CA GLU A 116 -29.97 -41.98 3.08
C GLU A 116 -30.77 -41.67 1.82
N PHE A 117 -30.06 -41.48 0.71
CA PHE A 117 -30.63 -41.28 -0.62
C PHE A 117 -30.11 -42.38 -1.53
N PHE A 118 -31.00 -42.88 -2.38
CA PHE A 118 -30.65 -43.87 -3.40
C PHE A 118 -30.69 -43.18 -4.75
N ASP A 119 -29.56 -43.15 -5.43
CA ASP A 119 -29.49 -42.65 -6.79
C ASP A 119 -30.09 -43.67 -7.76
N LYS A 120 -30.60 -43.16 -8.89
CA LYS A 120 -30.98 -44.01 -10.00
C LYS A 120 -29.71 -44.53 -10.67
N ASN A 121 -29.77 -45.69 -11.30
CA ASN A 121 -28.67 -46.19 -12.13
C ASN A 121 -28.43 -45.21 -13.29
N GLU A 122 -27.36 -44.45 -13.20
CA GLU A 122 -26.86 -43.60 -14.28
C GLU A 122 -25.78 -44.34 -15.07
N LYS A 123 -25.75 -44.15 -16.39
CA LYS A 123 -24.63 -44.62 -17.21
C LYS A 123 -23.45 -43.68 -17.03
N ALA A 124 -22.25 -44.21 -17.17
CA ALA A 124 -21.03 -43.39 -17.18
C ALA A 124 -21.12 -42.32 -18.29
N PRO A 125 -20.64 -41.09 -18.04
CA PRO A 125 -20.60 -40.05 -19.05
C PRO A 125 -19.67 -40.43 -20.20
N GLU A 126 -20.02 -40.02 -21.41
CA GLU A 126 -19.18 -40.20 -22.60
C GLU A 126 -18.51 -38.87 -22.96
N ALA A 127 -17.18 -38.85 -23.06
CA ALA A 127 -16.42 -37.65 -23.36
C ALA A 127 -16.46 -37.32 -24.86
N ILE A 128 -17.28 -36.34 -25.25
CA ILE A 128 -17.41 -35.86 -26.63
C ILE A 128 -16.78 -34.46 -26.77
N TRP A 129 -15.50 -34.40 -27.15
CA TRP A 129 -14.77 -33.13 -27.29
C TRP A 129 -14.99 -32.44 -28.65
N ILE A 130 -15.26 -33.21 -29.70
CA ILE A 130 -15.61 -32.72 -31.05
C ILE A 130 -16.77 -33.57 -31.56
N SER A 131 -17.80 -32.92 -32.11
CA SER A 131 -18.92 -33.60 -32.79
C SER A 131 -19.27 -32.93 -34.12
N PRO A 132 -19.49 -33.71 -35.21
CA PRO A 132 -19.25 -35.16 -35.30
C PRO A 132 -17.74 -35.48 -35.33
N LYS A 133 -17.35 -36.73 -35.06
CA LYS A 133 -15.93 -37.12 -34.98
C LYS A 133 -15.19 -36.93 -36.30
N ASP A 134 -15.88 -37.19 -37.41
CA ASP A 134 -15.41 -36.99 -38.79
C ASP A 134 -15.46 -35.52 -39.27
N ALA A 135 -15.59 -34.55 -38.35
CA ALA A 135 -15.67 -33.14 -38.70
C ALA A 135 -14.43 -32.67 -39.48
N ASN A 136 -14.65 -32.28 -40.74
CA ASN A 136 -13.62 -31.64 -41.57
C ASN A 136 -13.33 -30.19 -41.11
N ILE A 137 -12.28 -29.58 -41.68
CA ILE A 137 -11.86 -28.22 -41.32
C ILE A 137 -12.99 -27.18 -41.43
N LYS A 138 -13.86 -27.27 -42.45
CA LYS A 138 -14.99 -26.34 -42.62
C LYS A 138 -16.01 -26.44 -41.46
N LYS A 139 -16.21 -27.63 -40.91
CA LYS A 139 -17.06 -27.85 -39.73
C LYS A 139 -16.34 -27.38 -38.45
N ARG A 140 -15.07 -27.75 -38.26
CA ARG A 140 -14.26 -27.35 -37.09
C ARG A 140 -14.12 -25.83 -36.96
N SER A 141 -13.99 -25.11 -38.08
CA SER A 141 -14.03 -23.64 -38.14
C SER A 141 -15.40 -23.00 -37.85
N LYS A 142 -16.40 -23.82 -37.48
CA LYS A 142 -17.72 -23.38 -36.99
C LYS A 142 -18.08 -24.02 -35.64
N THR A 143 -17.15 -24.76 -35.02
CA THR A 143 -17.32 -25.36 -33.69
C THR A 143 -16.73 -24.42 -32.66
N TRP A 144 -17.58 -23.69 -31.93
CA TRP A 144 -17.18 -22.73 -30.91
C TRP A 144 -16.73 -23.42 -29.63
N LEU A 145 -15.65 -22.90 -29.03
CA LEU A 145 -15.14 -23.27 -27.72
C LEU A 145 -15.38 -22.14 -26.71
N ASP A 146 -15.16 -20.89 -27.12
CA ASP A 146 -15.43 -19.69 -26.32
C ASP A 146 -16.41 -18.79 -27.08
N PHE A 147 -17.63 -18.68 -26.54
CA PHE A 147 -18.68 -17.91 -27.19
C PHE A 147 -18.49 -16.40 -27.06
N GLN A 148 -17.80 -15.92 -26.03
CA GLN A 148 -17.68 -14.49 -25.78
C GLN A 148 -16.53 -13.89 -26.59
N ASN A 149 -15.44 -14.64 -26.74
CA ASN A 149 -14.28 -14.24 -27.53
C ASN A 149 -14.26 -14.83 -28.94
N ASP A 150 -15.34 -15.50 -29.35
CA ASP A 150 -15.47 -16.08 -30.68
C ASP A 150 -14.33 -17.10 -31.04
N VAL A 151 -13.86 -17.86 -30.05
CA VAL A 151 -12.80 -18.87 -30.25
C VAL A 151 -13.41 -20.20 -30.68
N LYS A 152 -12.80 -20.84 -31.68
CA LYS A 152 -13.26 -22.10 -32.27
C LYS A 152 -12.19 -23.18 -32.18
N VAL A 153 -12.60 -24.42 -32.45
CA VAL A 153 -11.69 -25.58 -32.53
C VAL A 153 -10.53 -25.31 -33.49
N SER A 154 -10.80 -24.73 -34.66
CA SER A 154 -9.74 -24.44 -35.65
C SER A 154 -8.67 -23.48 -35.16
N ASP A 155 -9.00 -22.60 -34.21
CA ASP A 155 -8.09 -21.57 -33.72
C ASP A 155 -7.10 -22.16 -32.71
N VAL A 156 -7.58 -23.06 -31.84
CA VAL A 156 -6.72 -23.84 -30.93
C VAL A 156 -5.85 -24.83 -31.71
N GLU A 157 -6.39 -25.47 -32.74
CA GLU A 157 -5.62 -26.34 -33.63
C GLU A 157 -4.53 -25.57 -34.40
N LEU A 158 -4.84 -24.34 -34.83
CA LEU A 158 -3.85 -23.47 -35.46
C LEU A 158 -2.74 -23.12 -34.48
N ALA A 159 -3.07 -22.74 -33.25
CA ALA A 159 -2.07 -22.45 -32.22
C ALA A 159 -1.13 -23.66 -32.00
N ALA A 160 -1.68 -24.87 -31.93
CA ALA A 160 -0.87 -26.09 -31.82
C ALA A 160 0.05 -26.29 -33.03
N ARG A 161 -0.45 -26.09 -34.26
CA ARG A 161 0.36 -26.19 -35.51
C ARG A 161 1.48 -25.15 -35.58
N GLU A 162 1.27 -23.98 -34.99
CA GLU A 162 2.28 -22.91 -34.91
C GLU A 162 3.28 -23.12 -33.75
N GLY A 163 3.21 -24.24 -33.05
CA GLY A 163 4.18 -24.63 -32.02
C GLY A 163 3.81 -24.22 -30.60
N PHE A 164 2.61 -23.71 -30.36
CA PHE A 164 2.15 -23.39 -29.00
C PHE A 164 1.69 -24.66 -28.27
N GLU A 165 2.62 -25.33 -27.59
CA GLU A 165 2.34 -26.57 -26.86
C GLU A 165 1.76 -26.36 -25.45
N SER A 166 2.07 -25.23 -24.81
CA SER A 166 1.57 -24.90 -23.47
C SER A 166 0.16 -24.33 -23.55
N VAL A 167 -0.73 -24.77 -22.65
CA VAL A 167 -2.09 -24.20 -22.52
C VAL A 167 -2.05 -22.69 -22.29
N GLU A 168 -1.04 -22.18 -21.59
CA GLU A 168 -0.88 -20.76 -21.32
C GLU A 168 -0.52 -19.97 -22.58
N HIS A 169 0.22 -20.57 -23.52
CA HIS A 169 0.50 -19.95 -24.82
C HIS A 169 -0.72 -20.00 -25.74
N ALA A 170 -1.36 -21.16 -25.86
CA ALA A 170 -2.56 -21.31 -26.67
C ALA A 170 -3.68 -20.36 -26.20
N LYS A 171 -3.87 -20.22 -24.89
CA LYS A 171 -4.76 -19.21 -24.27
C LYS A 171 -4.46 -17.79 -24.76
N ARG A 172 -3.20 -17.35 -24.70
CA ARG A 172 -2.80 -15.97 -25.07
C ARG A 172 -2.90 -15.71 -26.57
N TYR A 173 -2.57 -16.72 -27.37
CA TYR A 173 -2.66 -16.64 -28.83
C TYR A 173 -4.11 -16.57 -29.31
N THR A 174 -4.99 -17.41 -28.74
CA THR A 174 -6.38 -17.53 -29.20
C THR A 174 -7.37 -16.65 -28.44
N THR A 175 -6.98 -16.11 -27.29
CA THR A 175 -7.86 -15.48 -26.28
C THR A 175 -8.87 -16.42 -25.60
N LEU A 176 -8.70 -17.74 -25.73
CA LEU A 176 -9.53 -18.76 -25.09
C LEU A 176 -9.61 -18.55 -23.57
N GLY A 177 -10.84 -18.42 -23.05
CA GLY A 177 -11.10 -18.31 -21.61
C GLY A 177 -10.60 -17.02 -20.96
N MET A 178 -10.32 -15.98 -21.77
CA MET A 178 -9.90 -14.66 -21.30
C MET A 178 -11.05 -13.65 -21.21
N ALA A 179 -12.27 -14.06 -21.54
CA ALA A 179 -13.44 -13.20 -21.51
C ALA A 179 -13.92 -12.89 -20.07
N THR A 180 -15.03 -12.16 -19.93
CA THR A 180 -15.54 -11.77 -18.60
C THR A 180 -16.05 -12.95 -17.78
N ASP A 181 -16.37 -14.08 -18.42
CA ASP A 181 -16.72 -15.33 -17.75
C ASP A 181 -15.47 -16.09 -17.22
N GLN A 182 -14.27 -15.67 -17.61
CA GLN A 182 -12.97 -16.30 -17.28
C GLN A 182 -12.89 -17.77 -17.68
N GLY A 183 -13.52 -18.14 -18.80
CA GLY A 183 -13.42 -19.46 -19.39
C GLY A 183 -14.08 -20.58 -18.61
N LYS A 184 -15.08 -20.25 -17.77
CA LYS A 184 -15.89 -21.21 -17.02
C LYS A 184 -16.59 -22.24 -17.93
N LEU A 185 -16.86 -21.88 -19.18
CA LEU A 185 -17.46 -22.75 -20.18
C LEU A 185 -16.48 -23.25 -21.26
N SER A 186 -15.31 -22.61 -21.40
CA SER A 186 -14.42 -22.80 -22.55
C SER A 186 -13.11 -23.51 -22.23
N ASN A 187 -12.54 -23.35 -21.03
CA ASN A 187 -11.18 -23.79 -20.72
C ASN A 187 -10.97 -25.30 -20.83
N ILE A 188 -11.86 -26.12 -20.24
CA ILE A 188 -11.73 -27.58 -20.29
C ILE A 188 -11.87 -28.10 -21.72
N ASN A 189 -12.84 -27.57 -22.46
CA ASN A 189 -13.06 -27.93 -23.86
C ASN A 189 -11.84 -27.58 -24.72
N GLY A 190 -11.33 -26.35 -24.62
CA GLY A 190 -10.15 -25.95 -25.38
C GLY A 190 -8.88 -26.70 -24.98
N LEU A 191 -8.73 -27.07 -23.70
CA LEU A 191 -7.65 -27.94 -23.24
C LEU A 191 -7.74 -29.32 -23.87
N ALA A 192 -8.92 -29.94 -23.92
CA ALA A 192 -9.10 -31.24 -24.55
C ALA A 192 -8.77 -31.21 -26.06
N ILE A 193 -9.14 -30.13 -26.76
CA ILE A 193 -8.79 -29.92 -28.17
C ILE A 193 -7.28 -29.76 -28.36
N LEU A 194 -6.63 -28.94 -27.53
CA LEU A 194 -5.18 -28.76 -27.56
C LEU A 194 -4.46 -30.09 -27.31
N SER A 195 -4.90 -30.83 -26.29
CA SER A 195 -4.38 -32.16 -25.93
C SER A 195 -4.49 -33.14 -27.08
N SER A 196 -5.68 -33.25 -27.69
CA SER A 196 -5.91 -34.11 -28.84
C SER A 196 -5.06 -33.72 -30.05
N THR A 197 -4.84 -32.41 -30.27
CA THR A 197 -4.05 -31.92 -31.41
C THR A 197 -2.56 -32.19 -31.23
N LEU A 198 -2.06 -32.10 -29.99
CA LEU A 198 -0.67 -32.37 -29.64
C LEU A 198 -0.38 -33.87 -29.42
N GLY A 199 -1.39 -34.73 -29.44
CA GLY A 199 -1.24 -36.16 -29.13
C GLY A 199 -0.81 -36.43 -27.67
N LYS A 200 -1.22 -35.58 -26.74
CA LYS A 200 -0.90 -35.68 -25.29
C LYS A 200 -2.17 -36.06 -24.51
N GLU A 201 -1.98 -36.61 -23.32
CA GLU A 201 -3.06 -36.78 -22.33
C GLU A 201 -3.47 -35.42 -21.74
N ILE A 202 -4.77 -35.23 -21.46
CA ILE A 202 -5.32 -33.96 -20.92
C ILE A 202 -4.55 -33.43 -19.70
N PRO A 203 -4.25 -34.23 -18.65
CA PRO A 203 -3.50 -33.73 -17.50
C PRO A 203 -2.07 -33.27 -17.83
N ARG A 204 -1.47 -33.71 -18.95
CA ARG A 204 -0.10 -33.36 -19.35
C ARG A 204 0.01 -31.97 -19.98
N VAL A 205 -1.07 -31.47 -20.58
CA VAL A 205 -1.12 -30.10 -21.12
C VAL A 205 -1.38 -29.07 -20.00
N GLY A 206 -1.96 -29.53 -18.88
CA GLY A 206 -2.17 -28.77 -17.66
C GLY A 206 -3.40 -27.85 -17.72
N THR A 207 -3.88 -27.39 -16.57
CA THR A 207 -4.91 -26.34 -16.52
C THR A 207 -4.26 -24.96 -16.55
N THR A 208 -5.01 -23.96 -17.00
CA THR A 208 -4.59 -22.57 -16.83
C THR A 208 -4.64 -22.16 -15.36
N THR A 209 -3.87 -21.15 -14.98
CA THR A 209 -3.86 -20.66 -13.59
C THR A 209 -5.20 -20.02 -13.22
N PHE A 210 -5.82 -20.49 -12.13
CA PHE A 210 -6.99 -19.85 -11.52
C PHE A 210 -6.58 -18.61 -10.72
N ARG A 211 -7.23 -17.47 -10.94
CA ARG A 211 -6.90 -16.20 -10.29
C ARG A 211 -8.14 -15.54 -9.68
N PRO A 212 -8.01 -14.89 -8.51
CA PRO A 212 -9.04 -13.99 -8.02
C PRO A 212 -9.16 -12.74 -8.94
N PRO A 213 -10.34 -12.09 -8.99
CA PRO A 213 -11.59 -12.52 -8.34
C PRO A 213 -12.31 -13.63 -9.13
N TYR A 214 -13.09 -14.50 -8.46
CA TYR A 214 -13.85 -15.59 -9.11
C TYR A 214 -14.82 -15.07 -10.19
N THR A 215 -15.47 -13.95 -9.88
CA THR A 215 -16.27 -13.14 -10.79
C THR A 215 -15.87 -11.69 -10.63
N PRO A 216 -15.96 -10.86 -11.69
CA PRO A 216 -15.61 -9.44 -11.60
C PRO A 216 -16.31 -8.74 -10.43
N ILE A 217 -15.57 -7.86 -9.76
CA ILE A 217 -16.09 -6.94 -8.73
C ILE A 217 -15.80 -5.50 -9.17
N SER A 218 -16.58 -4.54 -8.69
CA SER A 218 -16.36 -3.13 -9.04
C SER A 218 -15.12 -2.58 -8.35
N LEU A 219 -14.37 -1.69 -9.01
CA LEU A 219 -13.24 -0.98 -8.40
C LEU A 219 -13.67 -0.19 -7.15
N GLY A 220 -14.90 0.33 -7.13
CA GLY A 220 -15.46 1.00 -5.95
C GLY A 220 -15.62 0.08 -4.73
N SER A 221 -15.86 -1.21 -4.92
CA SER A 221 -15.90 -2.18 -3.82
C SER A 221 -14.52 -2.44 -3.23
N ILE A 222 -13.46 -2.36 -4.06
CA ILE A 222 -12.07 -2.50 -3.62
C ILE A 222 -11.63 -1.25 -2.84
N GLY A 223 -11.94 -0.05 -3.36
CA GLY A 223 -11.60 1.21 -2.70
C GLY A 223 -12.37 1.46 -1.40
N GLY A 224 -13.59 0.94 -1.27
CA GLY A 224 -14.38 1.05 -0.05
C GLY A 224 -14.59 2.51 0.39
N SER A 225 -14.27 2.81 1.64
CA SER A 225 -14.35 4.16 2.21
C SER A 225 -13.11 5.03 1.95
N ALA A 226 -12.03 4.49 1.37
CA ALA A 226 -10.79 5.21 1.10
C ALA A 226 -10.94 6.10 -0.15
N ARG A 227 -11.70 7.20 -0.01
CA ARG A 227 -12.01 8.16 -1.09
C ARG A 227 -12.20 9.57 -0.54
N ASN A 228 -12.04 10.58 -1.39
CA ASN A 228 -12.20 12.00 -1.05
C ASN A 228 -11.33 12.37 0.17
N GLU A 229 -11.89 13.04 1.18
CA GLU A 229 -11.20 13.43 2.41
C GLU A 229 -10.71 12.24 3.26
N LEU A 230 -11.28 11.04 3.06
CA LEU A 230 -10.87 9.80 3.74
C LEU A 230 -9.83 9.01 2.94
N PHE A 231 -9.41 9.49 1.77
CA PHE A 231 -8.41 8.81 0.95
C PHE A 231 -7.06 8.71 1.67
N GLN A 232 -6.67 9.80 2.35
CA GLN A 232 -5.44 9.85 3.13
C GLN A 232 -5.62 10.79 4.34
N PRO A 233 -5.11 10.43 5.52
CA PRO A 233 -5.14 11.32 6.68
C PRO A 233 -4.48 12.66 6.39
N ILE A 234 -5.11 13.74 6.86
CA ILE A 234 -4.55 15.08 6.85
C ILE A 234 -4.12 15.42 8.27
N ARG A 235 -2.82 15.61 8.49
CA ARG A 235 -2.26 16.05 9.77
C ARG A 235 -2.28 17.58 9.85
N LYS A 236 -2.72 18.09 10.99
CA LYS A 236 -2.92 19.53 11.25
C LYS A 236 -2.20 19.89 12.55
N THR A 237 -1.46 21.00 12.56
CA THR A 237 -0.80 21.48 13.78
C THR A 237 -1.85 22.07 14.74
N PRO A 238 -1.51 22.27 16.03
CA PRO A 238 -2.40 22.99 16.96
C PRO A 238 -2.75 24.42 16.53
N ILE A 239 -1.99 24.99 15.57
CA ILE A 239 -2.13 26.37 15.08
C ILE A 239 -2.93 26.40 13.76
N HIS A 240 -3.24 25.25 13.17
CA HIS A 240 -3.86 25.10 11.84
C HIS A 240 -5.10 25.96 11.63
N GLU A 241 -6.04 25.96 12.58
CA GLU A 241 -7.27 26.77 12.45
C GLU A 241 -6.99 28.27 12.34
N TRP A 242 -5.92 28.76 12.98
CA TRP A 242 -5.53 30.16 12.89
C TRP A 242 -4.98 30.48 11.52
N HIS A 243 -4.17 29.59 10.95
CA HIS A 243 -3.63 29.73 9.59
C HIS A 243 -4.77 29.85 8.56
N GLU A 244 -5.75 28.95 8.61
CA GLU A 244 -6.92 29.00 7.74
C GLU A 244 -7.72 30.30 7.92
N LYS A 245 -8.00 30.71 9.18
CA LYS A 245 -8.74 31.94 9.48
C LYS A 245 -8.01 33.21 9.04
N LYS A 246 -6.67 33.17 8.95
CA LYS A 246 -5.83 34.28 8.45
C LYS A 246 -5.54 34.21 6.96
N GLY A 247 -6.20 33.32 6.23
CA GLY A 247 -6.11 33.24 4.78
C GLY A 247 -4.79 32.67 4.28
N ALA A 248 -4.11 31.84 5.08
CA ALA A 248 -2.92 31.14 4.64
C ALA A 248 -3.24 30.28 3.40
N TYR A 249 -2.41 30.40 2.37
CA TYR A 249 -2.39 29.42 1.29
C TYR A 249 -1.66 28.18 1.81
N MET A 250 -2.35 27.03 1.87
CA MET A 250 -1.82 25.80 2.49
C MET A 250 -1.27 24.85 1.43
N GLU A 251 -0.13 24.22 1.69
CA GLU A 251 0.45 23.18 0.85
C GLU A 251 0.50 21.80 1.53
N PRO A 252 0.51 20.70 0.76
CA PRO A 252 0.76 19.36 1.29
C PRO A 252 2.26 19.12 1.50
N VAL A 253 2.66 18.84 2.74
CA VAL A 253 4.01 18.36 3.06
C VAL A 253 3.90 16.96 3.67
N GLY A 254 3.98 15.95 2.81
CA GLY A 254 3.53 14.60 3.15
C GLY A 254 2.05 14.62 3.55
N GLN A 255 1.74 14.10 4.74
CA GLN A 255 0.38 14.15 5.28
C GLN A 255 0.04 15.48 5.96
N TRP A 256 1.02 16.34 6.26
CA TRP A 256 0.77 17.62 6.89
C TRP A 256 0.17 18.62 5.90
N ARG A 257 -0.62 19.57 6.44
CA ARG A 257 -0.95 20.81 5.76
C ARG A 257 -0.18 21.93 6.43
N ARG A 258 0.72 22.57 5.69
CA ARG A 258 1.54 23.66 6.19
C ARG A 258 1.21 24.96 5.46
N PRO A 259 1.31 26.12 6.12
CA PRO A 259 1.21 27.40 5.43
C PRO A 259 2.35 27.54 4.41
N PHE A 260 2.02 27.70 3.14
CA PHE A 260 2.94 28.04 2.06
C PHE A 260 3.32 29.52 2.10
N CYS A 261 2.30 30.39 2.18
CA CYS A 261 2.41 31.82 2.43
C CYS A 261 1.07 32.40 2.94
N TYR A 262 1.05 33.68 3.29
CA TYR A 262 -0.09 34.43 3.82
C TYR A 262 -0.40 35.63 2.90
N PRO A 263 -1.09 35.42 1.76
CA PRO A 263 -1.42 36.48 0.83
C PRO A 263 -2.43 37.48 1.41
N LYS A 264 -2.21 38.77 1.14
CA LYS A 264 -3.21 39.82 1.35
C LYS A 264 -4.18 39.89 0.17
N GLU A 265 -5.31 40.56 0.36
CA GLU A 265 -6.29 40.77 -0.71
C GLU A 265 -5.63 41.42 -1.94
N GLY A 266 -5.78 40.78 -3.11
CA GLY A 266 -5.19 41.22 -4.38
C GLY A 266 -3.69 40.93 -4.54
N GLU A 267 -3.04 40.29 -3.57
CA GLU A 267 -1.62 39.93 -3.63
C GLU A 267 -1.42 38.57 -4.31
N THR A 268 -0.41 38.46 -5.19
CA THR A 268 0.01 37.16 -5.71
C THR A 268 0.83 36.41 -4.66
N HIS A 269 0.90 35.08 -4.74
CA HIS A 269 1.70 34.30 -3.79
C HIS A 269 3.18 34.73 -3.77
N GLN A 270 3.76 35.03 -4.95
CA GLN A 270 5.13 35.55 -5.04
C GLN A 270 5.31 36.85 -4.24
N LYS A 271 4.42 37.83 -4.40
CA LYS A 271 4.51 39.10 -3.68
C LYS A 271 4.32 38.92 -2.18
N ALA A 272 3.45 38.00 -1.76
CA ALA A 272 3.27 37.65 -0.36
C ALA A 272 4.57 37.08 0.23
N VAL A 273 5.20 36.15 -0.47
CA VAL A 273 6.50 35.56 -0.08
C VAL A 273 7.60 36.62 -0.01
N GLU A 274 7.74 37.48 -1.02
CA GLU A 274 8.71 38.59 -1.01
C GLU A 274 8.50 39.52 0.20
N ARG A 275 7.24 39.86 0.50
CA ARG A 275 6.89 40.69 1.66
C ARG A 275 7.22 39.99 2.98
N GLU A 276 6.92 38.70 3.10
CA GLU A 276 7.21 37.87 4.29
C GLU A 276 8.71 37.78 4.56
N ILE A 277 9.52 37.53 3.53
CA ILE A 277 10.98 37.50 3.62
C ILE A 277 11.51 38.85 4.08
N ASN A 278 11.12 39.93 3.39
CA ASN A 278 11.59 41.28 3.70
C ASN A 278 11.19 41.69 5.13
N GLN A 279 9.98 41.38 5.58
CA GLN A 279 9.54 41.68 6.95
C GLN A 279 10.31 40.87 7.99
N THR A 280 10.60 39.59 7.72
CA THR A 280 11.36 38.73 8.62
C THR A 280 12.79 39.23 8.78
N ARG A 281 13.46 39.58 7.68
CA ARG A 281 14.83 40.11 7.68
C ARG A 281 14.94 41.51 8.29
N SER A 282 13.99 42.39 7.98
CA SER A 282 14.00 43.77 8.48
C SER A 282 13.53 43.92 9.92
N SER A 283 12.69 43.01 10.42
CA SER A 283 12.11 43.13 11.75
C SER A 283 11.84 41.78 12.43
N LEU A 284 10.74 41.10 12.07
CA LEU A 284 10.21 39.97 12.82
C LEU A 284 9.24 39.12 11.98
N GLY A 285 9.56 37.84 11.87
CA GLY A 285 8.74 36.79 11.26
C GLY A 285 8.40 35.66 12.24
N LEU A 286 7.24 35.02 12.04
CA LEU A 286 6.83 33.81 12.76
C LEU A 286 6.58 32.64 11.80
N LEU A 287 7.15 31.48 12.11
CA LEU A 287 6.92 30.24 11.37
C LEU A 287 6.35 29.16 12.28
N ASP A 288 5.32 28.45 11.79
CA ASP A 288 4.91 27.19 12.40
C ASP A 288 5.86 26.06 11.96
N ALA A 289 6.78 25.72 12.85
CA ALA A 289 7.76 24.65 12.70
C ALA A 289 7.35 23.36 13.42
N SER A 290 6.08 23.26 13.86
CA SER A 290 5.58 22.13 14.67
C SER A 290 5.68 20.78 13.96
N THR A 291 5.81 20.75 12.63
CA THR A 291 5.83 19.53 11.83
C THR A 291 7.17 18.81 11.79
N LEU A 292 8.27 19.46 12.21
CA LEU A 292 9.59 18.82 12.28
C LEU A 292 9.55 17.60 13.19
N GLY A 293 10.26 16.54 12.82
CA GLY A 293 10.36 15.37 13.70
C GLY A 293 11.13 15.72 14.97
N LYS A 294 10.74 15.12 16.10
CA LYS A 294 11.36 15.37 17.42
C LYS A 294 11.57 14.03 18.09
N LEU A 295 12.77 13.49 18.03
CA LEU A 295 13.09 12.15 18.53
C LEU A 295 13.94 12.28 19.79
N LEU A 296 13.41 11.85 20.93
CA LEU A 296 14.18 11.75 22.16
C LEU A 296 14.98 10.46 22.12
N VAL A 297 16.31 10.57 22.24
CA VAL A 297 17.22 9.44 22.31
C VAL A 297 17.88 9.47 23.68
N THR A 298 17.67 8.43 24.48
CA THR A 298 18.16 8.39 25.87
C THR A 298 18.79 7.06 26.24
N GLY A 299 19.70 7.08 27.22
CA GLY A 299 20.38 5.92 27.77
C GLY A 299 21.91 6.07 27.77
N PRO A 300 22.64 5.19 28.48
CA PRO A 300 24.08 5.35 28.65
C PRO A 300 24.86 5.20 27.33
N ASP A 301 24.32 4.50 26.34
CA ASP A 301 24.96 4.30 25.03
C ASP A 301 24.44 5.28 23.96
N ALA A 302 23.54 6.22 24.29
CA ALA A 302 22.89 7.07 23.29
C ALA A 302 23.88 7.99 22.55
N GLY A 303 24.92 8.51 23.22
CA GLY A 303 25.96 9.29 22.55
C GLY A 303 26.74 8.47 21.51
N LYS A 304 27.07 7.21 21.85
CA LYS A 304 27.73 6.26 20.93
C LYS A 304 26.82 5.92 19.75
N PHE A 305 25.52 5.75 20.00
CA PHE A 305 24.52 5.50 18.96
C PHE A 305 24.40 6.65 17.97
N LEU A 306 24.33 7.89 18.46
CA LEU A 306 24.26 9.05 17.59
C LEU A 306 25.53 9.26 16.76
N ASP A 307 26.70 8.88 17.28
CA ASP A 307 27.95 8.89 16.50
C ASP A 307 27.94 7.90 15.32
N MET A 308 27.14 6.84 15.38
CA MET A 308 26.99 5.90 14.27
C MET A 308 25.98 6.37 13.23
N LEU A 309 24.95 7.10 13.65
CA LEU A 309 23.88 7.56 12.76
C LEU A 309 24.22 8.85 12.01
N TYR A 310 24.95 9.75 12.67
CA TYR A 310 25.33 11.04 12.10
C TYR A 310 26.74 11.01 11.53
N THR A 311 26.97 11.80 10.49
CA THR A 311 28.30 11.93 9.87
C THR A 311 29.33 12.68 10.73
N ASN A 312 28.88 13.33 11.81
CA ASN A 312 29.73 14.04 12.78
C ASN A 312 29.53 13.50 14.21
N MET A 313 30.51 13.74 15.10
CA MET A 313 30.53 13.12 16.44
C MET A 313 29.59 13.79 17.46
N MET A 314 28.33 13.41 17.52
CA MET A 314 27.34 13.92 18.47
C MET A 314 27.71 13.72 19.95
N SER A 315 28.45 12.67 20.31
CA SER A 315 28.87 12.37 21.69
C SER A 315 29.73 13.47 22.33
N THR A 316 30.46 14.23 21.53
CA THR A 316 31.33 15.34 21.96
C THR A 316 30.59 16.64 22.23
N LEU A 317 29.30 16.73 21.89
CA LEU A 317 28.48 17.91 22.12
C LEU A 317 28.34 18.17 23.62
N LYS A 318 28.59 19.40 24.10
CA LYS A 318 28.40 19.71 25.52
C LYS A 318 26.90 19.78 25.86
N VAL A 319 26.53 19.43 27.09
CA VAL A 319 25.16 19.61 27.60
C VAL A 319 24.74 21.09 27.44
N GLY A 320 23.49 21.34 27.07
CA GLY A 320 22.97 22.68 26.80
C GLY A 320 23.31 23.23 25.40
N LYS A 321 24.05 22.47 24.59
CA LYS A 321 24.40 22.84 23.21
C LYS A 321 23.57 22.09 22.18
N CYS A 322 23.50 22.69 21.01
CA CYS A 322 22.92 22.12 19.80
C CYS A 322 24.01 21.85 18.76
N ARG A 323 23.76 20.90 17.85
CA ARG A 323 24.62 20.63 16.69
C ARG A 323 23.77 20.20 15.51
N TYR A 324 24.03 20.80 14.36
CA TYR A 324 23.49 20.31 13.10
C TYR A 324 24.24 19.04 12.66
N GLY A 325 23.52 18.04 12.18
CA GLY A 325 24.08 16.80 11.68
C GLY A 325 23.36 16.32 10.43
N LEU A 326 24.11 15.58 9.61
CA LEU A 326 23.61 14.90 8.44
C LEU A 326 23.57 13.40 8.74
N MET A 327 22.51 12.72 8.30
CA MET A 327 22.40 11.26 8.36
C MET A 327 22.53 10.68 6.96
N CYS A 328 23.30 9.60 6.84
CA CYS A 328 23.46 8.87 5.59
C CYS A 328 22.92 7.44 5.72
N SER A 329 22.50 6.87 4.59
CA SER A 329 22.35 5.42 4.46
C SER A 329 23.71 4.71 4.53
N GLU A 330 23.68 3.38 4.62
CA GLU A 330 24.84 2.52 4.51
C GLU A 330 25.61 2.67 3.19
N ASN A 331 24.94 3.18 2.14
CA ASN A 331 25.56 3.48 0.85
C ASN A 331 26.23 4.87 0.81
N GLY A 332 26.14 5.64 1.90
CA GLY A 332 26.75 6.98 2.04
C GLY A 332 25.88 8.14 1.56
N PHE A 333 24.72 7.87 0.94
CA PHE A 333 23.81 8.93 0.48
C PHE A 333 23.00 9.52 1.61
N LEU A 334 22.75 10.84 1.53
CA LEU A 334 21.95 11.58 2.49
C LEU A 334 20.52 11.04 2.56
N ILE A 335 20.07 10.79 3.78
CA ILE A 335 18.71 10.31 4.05
C ILE A 335 17.92 11.23 4.96
N ASP A 336 18.56 12.03 5.81
CA ASP A 336 17.91 13.07 6.60
C ASP A 336 18.95 14.03 7.20
N ASP A 337 18.48 15.09 7.84
CA ASP A 337 19.32 16.05 8.53
C ASP A 337 18.57 16.70 9.70
N GLY A 338 19.30 17.49 10.50
CA GLY A 338 18.67 18.39 11.44
C GLY A 338 19.53 18.69 12.65
N VAL A 339 18.91 19.38 13.62
CA VAL A 339 19.60 19.83 14.83
C VAL A 339 19.35 18.87 15.99
N VAL A 340 20.44 18.41 16.58
CA VAL A 340 20.43 17.64 17.83
C VAL A 340 20.76 18.56 18.99
N ALA A 341 19.92 18.57 20.01
CA ALA A 341 20.19 19.21 21.30
C ALA A 341 20.61 18.17 22.33
N ARG A 342 21.73 18.39 23.03
CA ARG A 342 22.11 17.54 24.17
C ARG A 342 21.43 18.05 25.44
N ILE A 343 20.50 17.27 25.95
CA ILE A 343 19.64 17.63 27.09
C ILE A 343 20.40 17.47 28.40
N ASP A 344 21.00 16.30 28.60
CA ASP A 344 21.85 15.96 29.74
C ASP A 344 22.97 15.00 29.29
N GLU A 345 23.64 14.35 30.23
CA GLU A 345 24.76 13.44 29.91
C GLU A 345 24.34 12.25 29.04
N GLN A 346 23.08 11.80 29.15
CA GLN A 346 22.54 10.58 28.54
C GLN A 346 21.31 10.81 27.66
N THR A 347 20.87 12.06 27.48
CA THR A 347 19.66 12.37 26.73
C THR A 347 19.91 13.40 25.63
N TRP A 348 19.42 13.11 24.44
CA TRP A 348 19.47 13.95 23.26
C TRP A 348 18.08 14.13 22.66
N LEU A 349 17.81 15.30 22.09
CA LEU A 349 16.62 15.57 21.30
C LEU A 349 17.05 15.85 19.86
N CYS A 350 16.80 14.89 18.98
CA CYS A 350 17.12 14.96 17.56
C CYS A 350 15.92 15.54 16.80
N HIS A 351 16.12 16.69 16.16
CA HIS A 351 15.15 17.20 15.20
C HIS A 351 15.46 16.61 13.82
N THR A 352 14.43 16.19 13.10
CA THR A 352 14.53 15.63 11.75
C THR A 352 13.68 16.48 10.79
N THR A 353 13.82 16.24 9.50
CA THR A 353 12.91 16.82 8.51
C THR A 353 11.45 16.43 8.80
N SER A 354 10.49 17.25 8.33
CA SER A 354 9.05 16.95 8.54
C SER A 354 8.61 15.67 7.85
N GLY A 355 9.18 15.36 6.68
CA GLY A 355 8.89 14.13 5.93
C GLY A 355 9.62 12.91 6.45
N GLY A 356 10.77 13.09 7.12
CA GLY A 356 11.62 12.02 7.63
C GLY A 356 11.27 11.50 9.01
N ALA A 357 10.47 12.22 9.82
CA ALA A 357 10.25 11.92 11.24
C ALA A 357 9.96 10.44 11.55
N ASP A 358 8.93 9.85 10.94
CA ASP A 358 8.54 8.46 11.23
C ASP A 358 9.53 7.44 10.63
N ARG A 359 10.14 7.78 9.49
CA ARG A 359 11.13 6.92 8.82
C ARG A 359 12.44 6.87 9.59
N ILE A 360 12.93 8.00 10.08
CA ILE A 360 14.16 8.07 10.89
C ILE A 360 13.95 7.45 12.26
N HIS A 361 12.78 7.64 12.88
CA HIS A 361 12.44 6.87 14.08
C HIS A 361 12.49 5.36 13.83
N SER A 362 11.86 4.87 12.75
CA SER A 362 11.89 3.46 12.38
C SER A 362 13.31 2.97 12.06
N HIS A 363 14.13 3.80 11.42
CA HIS A 363 15.53 3.48 11.13
C HIS A 363 16.35 3.34 12.41
N MET A 364 16.16 4.24 13.39
CA MET A 364 16.81 4.13 14.69
C MET A 364 16.41 2.81 15.40
N GLU A 365 15.12 2.47 15.39
CA GLU A 365 14.61 1.23 15.97
C GLU A 365 15.12 -0.02 15.26
N GLU A 366 15.22 0.00 13.92
CA GLU A 366 15.77 -1.11 13.13
C GLU A 366 17.19 -1.43 13.58
N TRP A 367 18.10 -0.44 13.59
CA TRP A 367 19.48 -0.65 14.03
C TRP A 367 19.57 -1.15 15.47
N LEU A 368 18.75 -0.60 16.37
CA LEU A 368 18.73 -1.03 17.77
C LEU A 368 18.17 -2.44 17.94
N GLN A 369 17.21 -2.88 17.12
CA GLN A 369 16.59 -4.20 17.25
C GLN A 369 17.36 -5.30 16.51
N THR A 370 18.02 -4.99 15.39
CA THR A 370 18.64 -6.02 14.53
C THR A 370 20.16 -6.07 14.64
N GLU A 371 20.83 -4.93 14.87
CA GLU A 371 22.30 -4.87 14.85
C GLU A 371 22.92 -4.61 16.24
N TRP A 372 22.36 -3.66 16.99
CA TRP A 372 22.89 -3.20 18.28
C TRP A 372 21.93 -3.48 19.44
N TRP A 373 21.33 -4.67 19.42
CA TRP A 373 20.34 -5.16 20.39
C TRP A 373 20.83 -5.20 21.84
N ASP A 374 22.14 -5.11 22.07
CA ASP A 374 22.77 -5.08 23.39
C ASP A 374 23.07 -3.66 23.90
N TRP A 375 22.86 -2.62 23.10
CA TRP A 375 23.06 -1.22 23.51
C TRP A 375 21.88 -0.71 24.33
N LYS A 376 22.16 -0.01 25.42
CA LYS A 376 21.11 0.54 26.29
C LYS A 376 20.71 1.92 25.78
N VAL A 377 19.96 1.93 24.68
CA VAL A 377 19.41 3.12 24.04
C VAL A 377 17.91 2.96 23.86
N TYR A 378 17.18 4.03 24.12
CA TYR A 378 15.73 4.09 23.97
C TYR A 378 15.38 5.32 23.15
N VAL A 379 14.51 5.13 22.15
CA VAL A 379 14.05 6.22 21.29
C VAL A 379 12.56 6.43 21.50
N ALA A 380 12.14 7.69 21.61
CA ALA A 380 10.75 8.06 21.67
C ALA A 380 10.45 9.17 20.66
N ASN A 381 9.45 8.96 19.82
CA ASN A 381 8.94 9.97 18.90
C ASN A 381 8.04 10.97 19.63
N LEU A 382 8.57 12.16 19.91
CA LEU A 382 7.89 13.29 20.56
C LEU A 382 7.36 14.33 19.56
N THR A 383 7.31 14.00 18.26
CA THR A 383 6.95 14.94 17.19
C THR A 383 5.65 15.68 17.47
N GLU A 384 4.60 14.98 17.92
CA GLU A 384 3.30 15.58 18.21
C GLU A 384 3.14 16.09 19.65
N GLN A 385 4.11 15.83 20.53
CA GLN A 385 4.05 16.29 21.91
C GLN A 385 4.24 17.81 22.03
N PHE A 386 4.92 18.42 21.05
CA PHE A 386 5.29 19.83 21.06
C PHE A 386 4.82 20.56 19.81
N ALA A 387 4.21 21.73 20.02
CA ALA A 387 4.16 22.77 19.00
C ALA A 387 5.49 23.53 19.02
N GLN A 388 5.99 23.93 17.86
CA GLN A 388 7.27 24.64 17.75
C GLN A 388 7.13 25.83 16.82
N ILE A 389 7.51 27.00 17.32
CA ILE A 389 7.36 28.26 16.61
C ILE A 389 8.73 28.88 16.40
N GLY A 390 9.09 29.13 15.14
CA GLY A 390 10.25 29.93 14.80
C GLY A 390 9.93 31.41 15.01
N VAL A 391 10.65 32.08 15.89
CA VAL A 391 10.61 33.52 16.13
C VAL A 391 11.89 34.11 15.53
N VAL A 392 11.77 34.75 14.36
CA VAL A 392 12.90 34.99 13.45
C VAL A 392 13.01 36.47 13.11
N GLY A 393 14.22 37.01 13.08
CA GLY A 393 14.51 38.40 12.71
C GLY A 393 15.21 39.20 13.82
N PRO A 394 15.66 40.43 13.52
CA PRO A 394 16.42 41.27 14.46
C PRO A 394 15.66 41.62 15.74
N ASN A 395 14.31 41.66 15.71
CA ASN A 395 13.48 41.93 16.89
C ASN A 395 13.00 40.66 17.62
N ALA A 396 13.39 39.46 17.18
CA ALA A 396 12.97 38.19 17.79
C ALA A 396 13.29 38.12 19.30
N ARG A 397 14.50 38.53 19.69
CA ARG A 397 14.89 38.54 21.11
C ARG A 397 14.06 39.52 21.93
N LYS A 398 13.81 40.72 21.41
CA LYS A 398 13.03 41.75 22.11
C LYS A 398 11.61 41.28 22.38
N LEU A 399 10.99 40.58 21.42
CA LEU A 399 9.67 39.98 21.63
C LEU A 399 9.67 38.95 22.76
N LEU A 400 10.65 38.03 22.77
CA LEU A 400 10.76 37.02 23.83
C LEU A 400 11.08 37.64 25.20
N GLU A 401 11.94 38.66 25.26
CA GLU A 401 12.23 39.43 26.48
C GLU A 401 10.98 40.15 27.01
N LYS A 402 10.12 40.65 26.11
CA LYS A 402 8.85 41.29 26.47
C LYS A 402 7.84 40.32 27.09
N ILE A 403 7.80 39.08 26.63
CA ILE A 403 7.00 38.02 27.29
C ILE A 403 7.53 37.76 28.71
N GLY A 404 8.85 37.80 28.89
CA GLY A 404 9.52 37.66 30.17
C GLY A 404 9.59 36.21 30.68
N GLY A 405 10.14 36.03 31.88
CA GLY A 405 10.38 34.71 32.47
C GLY A 405 11.81 34.21 32.21
N LEU A 406 12.00 33.37 31.19
CA LEU A 406 13.29 32.78 30.85
C LEU A 406 14.27 33.84 30.32
N ASP A 407 15.50 33.87 30.84
CA ASP A 407 16.54 34.79 30.37
C ASP A 407 17.05 34.34 28.99
N VAL A 408 16.59 35.06 27.98
CA VAL A 408 16.97 34.92 26.57
C VAL A 408 17.92 36.03 26.12
N SER A 409 18.64 36.69 27.03
CA SER A 409 19.65 37.69 26.68
C SER A 409 20.82 37.06 25.91
N LYS A 410 21.66 37.88 25.25
CA LYS A 410 22.77 37.39 24.41
C LYS A 410 23.76 36.56 25.21
N ASP A 411 24.00 36.95 26.45
CA ASP A 411 24.94 36.32 27.36
C ASP A 411 24.36 35.05 27.99
N ALA A 412 23.04 35.01 28.18
CA ALA A 412 22.34 33.88 28.74
C ALA A 412 22.05 32.78 27.70
N LEU A 413 21.80 33.13 26.44
CA LEU A 413 21.49 32.17 25.37
C LEU A 413 22.28 32.48 24.09
N GLY A 414 23.43 31.83 23.97
CA GLY A 414 24.37 31.85 22.85
C GLY A 414 23.84 31.14 21.59
N PHE A 415 24.50 31.35 20.46
CA PHE A 415 24.14 30.63 19.21
C PHE A 415 24.41 29.13 19.38
N MET A 416 23.51 28.29 18.86
CA MET A 416 23.55 26.83 19.02
C MET A 416 23.52 26.40 20.51
N GLU A 417 22.80 27.14 21.33
CA GLU A 417 22.45 26.78 22.70
C GLU A 417 20.94 26.60 22.84
N TRP A 418 20.53 25.91 23.88
CA TRP A 418 19.13 25.77 24.24
C TRP A 418 18.93 25.94 25.74
N LYS A 419 17.71 26.35 26.12
CA LYS A 419 17.27 26.44 27.52
C LYS A 419 15.82 25.98 27.66
N GLU A 420 15.46 25.57 28.86
CA GLU A 420 14.09 25.22 29.23
C GLU A 420 13.69 25.95 30.50
N GLY A 421 12.41 26.31 30.59
CA GLY A 421 11.83 26.99 31.73
C GLY A 421 10.51 27.64 31.37
N LYS A 422 10.12 28.65 32.17
CA LYS A 422 8.90 29.42 31.92
C LYS A 422 9.18 30.63 31.05
N LEU A 423 8.54 30.70 29.88
CA LEU A 423 8.47 31.92 29.08
C LEU A 423 7.06 32.50 29.25
N GLY A 424 6.95 33.56 30.04
CA GLY A 424 5.67 34.03 30.59
C GLY A 424 4.99 32.91 31.37
N LYS A 425 3.80 32.48 30.93
CA LYS A 425 3.02 31.38 31.53
C LYS A 425 3.30 30.01 30.90
N TYR A 426 4.04 29.95 29.80
CA TYR A 426 4.22 28.73 29.00
C TYR A 426 5.43 27.91 29.47
N ASP A 427 5.29 26.58 29.44
CA ASP A 427 6.43 25.67 29.56
C ASP A 427 7.14 25.63 28.21
N ALA A 428 8.35 26.19 28.16
CA ALA A 428 9.02 26.45 26.91
C ALA A 428 10.44 25.88 26.91
N ARG A 429 10.79 25.27 25.78
CA ARG A 429 12.17 24.98 25.40
C ARG A 429 12.56 25.87 24.24
N ILE A 430 13.59 26.69 24.43
CA ILE A 430 14.03 27.70 23.48
C ILE A 430 15.39 27.29 22.92
N PHE A 431 15.46 27.12 21.60
CA PHE A 431 16.68 26.81 20.87
C PHE A 431 17.10 28.03 20.06
N ARG A 432 18.31 28.54 20.28
CA ARG A 432 18.85 29.62 19.44
C ARG A 432 19.53 29.03 18.21
N ILE A 433 18.69 28.60 17.27
CA ILE A 433 19.06 27.99 15.99
C ILE A 433 18.40 28.77 14.85
N SER A 434 19.00 28.72 13.67
CA SER A 434 18.54 29.51 12.53
C SER A 434 18.70 28.73 11.24
N PHE A 435 17.61 28.66 10.48
CA PHE A 435 17.59 28.15 9.11
C PHE A 435 17.40 29.26 8.07
N SER A 436 17.30 30.53 8.50
CA SER A 436 17.16 31.71 7.61
C SER A 436 18.42 32.58 7.54
N GLY A 437 19.40 32.28 8.40
CA GLY A 437 20.59 33.10 8.62
C GLY A 437 20.37 34.33 9.51
N GLU A 438 19.12 34.61 9.90
CA GLU A 438 18.78 35.69 10.84
C GLU A 438 18.98 35.25 12.30
N LEU A 439 18.93 36.22 13.22
CA LEU A 439 18.70 35.91 14.63
C LEU A 439 17.36 35.16 14.74
N SER A 440 17.39 33.96 15.31
CA SER A 440 16.24 33.07 15.35
C SER A 440 16.22 32.29 16.66
N PHE A 441 15.00 32.06 17.14
CA PHE A 441 14.70 31.19 18.26
C PHE A 441 13.59 30.24 17.85
N GLU A 442 13.81 28.95 17.95
CA GLU A 442 12.73 27.97 17.88
C GLU A 442 12.24 27.70 19.29
N VAL A 443 10.97 27.99 19.54
CA VAL A 443 10.35 27.86 20.85
C VAL A 443 9.36 26.72 20.81
N ALA A 444 9.70 25.62 21.47
CA ALA A 444 8.86 24.45 21.64
C ALA A 444 8.05 24.56 22.94
N VAL A 445 6.74 24.43 22.84
CA VAL A 445 5.80 24.36 23.98
C VAL A 445 4.96 23.09 23.85
N PRO A 446 4.42 22.52 24.95
CA PRO A 446 3.48 21.41 24.85
C PRO A 446 2.38 21.71 23.82
N ALA A 447 2.00 20.75 22.99
CA ALA A 447 1.10 20.98 21.86
C ALA A 447 -0.23 21.66 22.26
N GLY A 448 -0.75 21.31 23.44
CA GLY A 448 -1.95 21.94 24.02
C GLY A 448 -1.81 23.44 24.34
N GLN A 449 -0.59 23.96 24.45
CA GLN A 449 -0.28 25.39 24.66
C GLN A 449 0.01 26.13 23.35
N GLY A 450 0.25 25.42 22.24
CA GLY A 450 0.78 26.00 20.98
C GLY A 450 -0.04 27.15 20.42
N MET A 451 -1.36 27.01 20.34
CA MET A 451 -2.25 28.07 19.83
C MET A 451 -2.28 29.30 20.75
N ALA A 452 -2.26 29.10 22.07
CA ALA A 452 -2.24 30.20 23.02
C ALA A 452 -0.94 30.99 22.90
N PHE A 453 0.19 30.29 22.83
CA PHE A 453 1.50 30.89 22.66
C PHE A 453 1.64 31.64 21.32
N TRP A 454 1.16 31.06 20.21
CA TRP A 454 1.13 31.73 18.90
C TRP A 454 0.37 33.06 18.94
N LYS A 455 -0.81 33.10 19.58
CA LYS A 455 -1.60 34.34 19.70
C LYS A 455 -0.86 35.41 20.50
N GLU A 456 -0.20 35.03 21.58
CA GLU A 456 0.55 35.96 22.43
C GLU A 456 1.77 36.53 21.69
N LEU A 457 2.45 35.73 20.87
CA LEU A 457 3.52 36.21 19.98
C LEU A 457 3.00 37.22 18.95
N ILE A 458 1.83 36.97 18.35
CA ILE A 458 1.20 37.90 17.41
C ILE A 458 0.85 39.22 18.10
N GLU A 459 0.16 39.16 19.25
CA GLU A 459 -0.29 40.35 19.99
C GLU A 459 0.88 41.22 20.46
N LEU A 460 1.88 40.63 21.13
CA LEU A 460 3.01 41.38 21.64
C LEU A 460 3.96 41.84 20.54
N GLY A 461 3.98 41.12 19.41
CA GLY A 461 4.80 41.41 18.24
C GLY A 461 4.26 42.52 17.34
N GLU A 462 3.03 43.02 17.55
CA GLU A 462 2.43 44.08 16.72
C GLU A 462 3.31 45.33 16.64
N GLU A 463 3.97 45.72 17.75
CA GLU A 463 4.87 46.88 17.77
C GLU A 463 6.11 46.72 16.87
N PHE A 464 6.48 45.48 16.55
CA PHE A 464 7.59 45.14 15.65
C PHE A 464 7.10 44.81 14.24
N GLY A 465 5.80 44.95 13.96
CA GLY A 465 5.20 44.52 12.70
C GLY A 465 5.35 43.02 12.47
N VAL A 466 5.15 42.20 13.51
CA VAL A 466 5.24 40.74 13.41
C VAL A 466 4.44 40.20 12.23
N MET A 467 5.05 39.27 11.49
CA MET A 467 4.44 38.70 10.29
C MET A 467 4.62 37.19 10.24
N PRO A 468 3.53 36.41 10.20
CA PRO A 468 3.62 35.00 9.85
C PRO A 468 4.22 34.84 8.46
N TYR A 469 5.08 33.84 8.29
CA TYR A 469 5.57 33.41 6.99
C TYR A 469 5.45 31.90 6.84
N GLY A 470 5.33 31.46 5.58
CA GLY A 470 5.15 30.05 5.27
C GLY A 470 6.44 29.33 4.85
N THR A 471 6.28 28.11 4.37
CA THR A 471 7.37 27.25 3.88
C THR A 471 8.11 27.88 2.70
N GLU A 472 7.44 28.58 1.80
CA GLU A 472 8.11 29.14 0.62
C GLU A 472 9.08 30.26 1.00
N ALA A 473 8.67 31.16 1.90
CA ALA A 473 9.57 32.17 2.45
C ALA A 473 10.74 31.52 3.23
N LEU A 474 10.51 30.41 3.93
CA LEU A 474 11.57 29.62 4.55
C LEU A 474 12.54 29.06 3.50
N HIS A 475 12.04 28.51 2.39
CA HIS A 475 12.83 27.92 1.31
C HIS A 475 13.72 28.95 0.64
N VAL A 476 13.21 30.16 0.38
CA VAL A 476 14.04 31.24 -0.14
C VAL A 476 15.10 31.64 0.88
N MET A 477 14.72 31.89 2.13
CA MET A 477 15.66 32.38 3.14
C MET A 477 16.77 31.38 3.45
N ARG A 478 16.49 30.07 3.45
CA ARG A 478 17.50 29.01 3.65
C ARG A 478 18.41 28.86 2.43
N ALA A 479 17.86 28.98 1.22
CA ALA A 479 18.62 28.92 -0.02
C ALA A 479 19.58 30.12 -0.15
N GLU A 480 19.18 31.32 0.27
CA GLU A 480 20.06 32.50 0.35
C GLU A 480 21.28 32.28 1.27
N LYS A 481 21.23 31.30 2.18
CA LYS A 481 22.34 30.89 3.04
C LYS A 481 23.09 29.66 2.52
N GLY A 482 22.63 29.04 1.43
CA GLY A 482 23.17 27.78 0.92
C GLY A 482 22.85 26.58 1.80
N PHE A 483 21.82 26.65 2.64
CA PHE A 483 21.37 25.49 3.40
C PHE A 483 20.50 24.58 2.52
N ILE A 484 20.66 23.28 2.71
CA ILE A 484 19.97 22.26 1.92
C ILE A 484 18.61 21.91 2.52
N MET A 485 17.75 21.30 1.72
CA MET A 485 16.58 20.58 2.16
C MET A 485 16.58 19.18 1.56
N ILE A 486 16.44 18.18 2.43
CA ILE A 486 16.39 16.78 2.01
C ILE A 486 15.18 16.56 1.09
N GLY A 487 15.41 15.98 -0.08
CA GLY A 487 14.41 15.82 -1.15
C GLY A 487 14.38 16.92 -2.21
N ASP A 488 14.93 18.11 -1.93
CA ASP A 488 15.01 19.22 -2.89
C ASP A 488 16.39 19.27 -3.54
N GLU A 489 17.45 19.44 -2.73
CA GLU A 489 18.85 19.40 -3.20
C GLU A 489 19.45 17.99 -3.12
N THR A 490 18.67 17.00 -2.68
CA THR A 490 19.11 15.60 -2.59
C THR A 490 18.04 14.68 -3.21
N ASP A 491 18.48 13.70 -3.99
CA ASP A 491 17.61 12.81 -4.77
C ASP A 491 17.84 11.31 -4.47
N GLY A 492 18.54 11.03 -3.37
CA GLY A 492 18.96 9.68 -2.99
C GLY A 492 20.29 9.23 -3.60
N THR A 493 20.97 10.09 -4.37
CA THR A 493 22.31 9.84 -4.93
C THR A 493 23.37 10.85 -4.49
N VAL A 494 22.98 11.80 -3.64
CA VAL A 494 23.85 12.89 -3.15
C VAL A 494 24.52 12.48 -1.84
N ILE A 495 25.84 12.60 -1.77
CA ILE A 495 26.62 12.43 -0.53
C ILE A 495 26.91 13.80 0.10
N PRO A 496 27.24 13.89 1.41
CA PRO A 496 27.53 15.17 2.06
C PRO A 496 28.59 16.04 1.37
N GLN A 497 29.54 15.45 0.66
CA GLN A 497 30.65 16.16 -0.01
C GLN A 497 30.26 16.81 -1.34
N ASP A 498 29.11 16.43 -1.91
CA ASP A 498 28.61 17.03 -3.16
C ASP A 498 27.99 18.42 -2.92
N LEU A 499 27.66 18.73 -1.66
CA LEU A 499 26.99 19.93 -1.16
C LEU A 499 28.00 20.83 -0.42
#